data_AF-A0AAJ2U6M7-F1
#
_entry.id   AF-A0AAJ2U6M7-F1
#
_cell.length_a   1.000
_cell.length_b   1.000
_cell.length_c   1.000
_cell.angle_alpha   90.00
_cell.angle_beta   90.00
_cell.angle_gamma   90.00
#
_symmetry.space_group_name_H-M   'P 1'
#
loop_
_entity.id
_entity.type
_entity.pdbx_description
1 polymer ?
#
loop_
_entity_poly.entity_id
_entity_poly.type
_entity_poly.pdbx_seq_one_letter_code
_entity_poly.pdbx_strand_id
1 'polypeptide(L)' 'TPSPLTPLGAKGLGEGNTMSAPVVIANAVTDALKPFNVSIDQLPLTPDRVWSKIHHQNAVKI' A
#
# COMPACT_ATOMS: atom_id res chain seq x y z
N THR A 1 -5.55 9.86 -20.23
CA THR A 1 -5.32 11.11 -20.98
C THR A 1 -4.30 10.88 -22.07
N PRO A 2 -4.49 11.40 -23.30
CA PRO A 2 -3.50 11.28 -24.38
C PRO A 2 -2.18 12.00 -24.04
N SER A 3 -1.08 11.57 -24.65
CA SER A 3 0.22 12.26 -24.59
C SER A 3 0.32 13.32 -25.69
N PRO A 4 0.66 14.58 -25.37
CA PRO A 4 0.88 15.60 -26.41
C PRO A 4 2.19 15.39 -27.18
N LEU A 5 3.08 14.51 -26.71
CA LEU A 5 4.45 14.35 -27.23
C LEU A 5 4.63 13.14 -28.15
N THR A 6 3.62 12.29 -28.30
CA THR A 6 3.69 11.09 -29.14
C THR A 6 2.71 11.20 -30.30
N PRO A 7 3.06 10.80 -31.54
CA PRO A 7 2.20 10.96 -32.71
C PRO A 7 0.79 10.36 -32.59
N LEU A 8 0.65 9.29 -31.80
CA LEU A 8 -0.62 8.59 -31.58
C LEU A 8 -1.28 8.90 -30.23
N GLY A 9 -0.72 9.84 -29.45
CA GLY A 9 -1.19 10.11 -28.09
C GLY A 9 -0.93 8.98 -27.08
N ALA A 10 -0.12 7.99 -27.43
CA ALA A 10 0.18 6.81 -26.61
C ALA A 10 1.03 7.14 -25.36
N LYS A 11 0.88 6.31 -24.33
CA LYS A 11 1.70 6.34 -23.10
C LYS A 11 2.14 4.93 -22.77
N GLY A 12 3.34 4.78 -22.21
CA GLY A 12 3.80 3.51 -21.67
C GLY A 12 2.95 3.10 -20.45
N LEU A 13 2.61 1.82 -20.36
CA LEU A 13 1.84 1.25 -19.24
C LEU A 13 2.47 -0.02 -18.65
N GLY A 14 3.52 -0.57 -19.27
CA GLY A 14 4.07 -1.89 -18.90
C GLY A 14 4.42 -2.03 -17.42
N GLU A 15 4.98 -0.99 -16.80
CA GLU A 15 5.39 -1.01 -15.38
C GLU A 15 4.40 -0.30 -14.44
N GLY A 16 3.43 0.43 -14.98
CA GLY A 16 2.52 1.27 -14.18
C GLY A 16 1.69 0.44 -13.18
N ASN A 17 1.32 -0.78 -13.56
CA ASN A 17 0.58 -1.70 -12.70
C ASN A 17 1.47 -2.27 -11.60
N THR A 18 2.72 -2.62 -11.92
CA THR A 18 3.69 -3.14 -10.96
C THR A 18 4.01 -2.11 -9.87
N MET A 19 3.98 -0.82 -10.21
CA MET A 19 4.20 0.26 -9.25
C MET A 19 2.96 0.53 -8.37
N SER A 20 1.75 0.47 -8.94
CA SER A 20 0.51 0.84 -8.23
C SER A 20 -0.11 -0.29 -7.40
N ALA A 21 0.04 -1.55 -7.82
CA ALA A 21 -0.49 -2.71 -7.12
C ALA A 21 0.03 -2.85 -5.66
N PRO A 22 1.35 -2.80 -5.37
CA PRO A 22 1.82 -2.93 -3.98
C PRO A 22 1.35 -1.76 -3.10
N VAL A 23 1.25 -0.55 -3.68
CA VAL A 23 0.78 0.64 -2.95
C VAL A 23 -0.69 0.51 -2.58
N VAL A 24 -1.56 0.10 -3.50
CA VAL A 24 -3.00 -0.03 -3.20
C VAL A 24 -3.27 -1.12 -2.17
N ILE A 25 -2.52 -2.22 -2.22
CA ILE A 25 -2.61 -3.30 -1.21
C ILE A 25 -2.18 -2.78 0.17
N ALA A 26 -1.04 -2.08 0.27
CA ALA A 26 -0.58 -1.52 1.53
C ALA A 26 -1.55 -0.48 2.14
N ASN A 27 -2.13 0.36 1.28
CA ASN A 27 -3.12 1.35 1.70
C ASN A 27 -4.43 0.70 2.14
N ALA A 28 -4.90 -0.34 1.43
CA ALA A 28 -6.11 -1.07 1.81
C ALA A 28 -5.96 -1.76 3.18
N VAL A 29 -4.80 -2.38 3.44
CA VAL A 29 -4.52 -2.97 4.75
C VAL A 29 -4.45 -1.89 5.84
N THR A 30 -3.76 -0.77 5.58
CA THR A 30 -3.72 0.37 6.51
C THR A 30 -5.12 0.90 6.83
N ASP A 31 -5.99 1.03 5.82
CA ASP A 31 -7.36 1.49 5.98
C ASP A 31 -8.19 0.54 6.84
N ALA A 32 -8.11 -0.77 6.58
CA ALA A 32 -8.79 -1.80 7.35
C ALA A 32 -8.37 -1.83 8.83
N LEU A 33 -7.14 -1.42 9.12
CA LEU A 33 -6.56 -1.46 10.46
C LEU A 33 -6.72 -0.15 11.25
N LYS A 34 -7.30 0.90 10.66
CA LYS A 34 -7.61 2.17 11.35
C LYS A 34 -8.34 2.00 12.69
N PRO A 35 -9.36 1.11 12.85
CA PRO A 35 -10.03 0.93 14.13
C PRO A 35 -9.13 0.44 15.27
N PHE A 36 -7.99 -0.16 14.93
CA PHE A 36 -6.98 -0.64 15.88
C PHE A 36 -5.87 0.37 16.12
N ASN A 37 -5.96 1.57 15.54
CA ASN A 37 -4.93 2.62 15.52
C ASN A 37 -3.62 2.21 14.81
N VAL A 38 -3.65 1.12 14.03
CA VAL A 38 -2.47 0.55 13.37
C VAL A 38 -2.29 1.16 11.98
N SER A 39 -1.04 1.53 11.66
CA SER A 39 -0.64 1.98 10.32
C SER A 39 0.46 1.07 9.77
N ILE A 40 0.46 0.74 8.48
CA ILE A 40 1.53 -0.02 7.83
C ILE A 40 2.63 0.94 7.36
N ASP A 41 3.87 0.69 7.77
CA ASP A 41 5.07 1.49 7.40
C ASP A 41 6.19 0.63 6.81
N GLN A 42 5.98 -0.69 6.70
CA GLN A 42 6.98 -1.64 6.25
C GLN A 42 6.37 -2.69 5.33
N LEU A 43 7.13 -3.06 4.31
CA LEU A 43 6.86 -4.14 3.38
C LEU A 43 7.96 -5.22 3.49
N PRO A 44 7.70 -6.47 3.07
CA PRO A 44 6.41 -7.00 2.62
C PRO A 44 5.38 -7.16 3.74
N LEU A 45 4.10 -7.16 3.35
CA LEU A 45 2.93 -7.42 4.21
C LEU A 45 2.77 -8.92 4.51
N THR A 46 3.77 -9.53 5.13
CA THR A 46 3.63 -10.94 5.59
C THR A 46 2.64 -11.03 6.74
N PRO A 47 1.85 -12.12 6.86
CA PRO A 47 0.91 -12.31 7.96
C PRO A 47 1.52 -12.09 9.35
N ASP A 48 2.73 -12.60 9.63
CA ASP A 48 3.42 -12.42 10.90
C ASP A 48 3.67 -10.95 11.25
N ARG A 49 4.15 -10.15 10.29
CA ARG A 49 4.40 -8.71 10.51
C ARG A 49 3.12 -7.95 10.79
N VAL A 50 2.04 -8.26 10.07
CA VAL A 50 0.72 -7.64 10.30
C VAL A 50 0.21 -8.02 11.69
N TRP A 51 0.28 -9.31 12.05
CA TRP A 51 -0.12 -9.82 13.35
C TRP A 51 0.66 -9.17 14.50
N SER A 52 1.99 -9.14 14.42
CA SER A 52 2.85 -8.48 15.41
C SER A 52 2.48 -7.01 15.55
N LYS A 53 2.21 -6.30 14.44
CA LYS A 53 1.89 -4.87 14.50
C LYS A 53 0.58 -4.59 15.23
N ILE A 54 -0.44 -5.43 15.02
CA ILE A 54 -1.71 -5.36 15.74
C ILE A 54 -1.52 -5.57 17.25
N HIS A 55 -0.64 -6.48 17.65
CA HIS A 55 -0.43 -6.82 19.07
C HIS A 55 0.52 -5.87 19.79
N HIS A 56 1.55 -5.36 19.12
CA HIS A 56 2.50 -4.41 19.72
C HIS A 56 1.86 -3.04 20.00
N GLN A 57 0.91 -2.59 19.18
CA GLN A 57 0.19 -1.35 19.49
C GLN A 57 -0.71 -1.47 20.72
N ASN A 58 -1.26 -2.64 21.00
CA ASN A 58 -2.06 -2.89 22.20
C ASN A 58 -1.22 -2.92 23.48
N ALA A 59 0.12 -3.04 23.38
CA ALA A 59 1.02 -3.10 24.54
C ALA A 59 1.45 -1.71 25.08
N VAL A 60 1.17 -0.62 24.35
CA VAL A 60 1.54 0.75 24.76
C VAL A 60 0.30 1.57 25.10
N LYS A 61 -0.26 1.30 26.28
CA LYS A 61 -1.14 2.23 27.01
C LYS A 61 -0.81 2.10 28.49
N ILE A 62 0.07 2.98 28.99
CA ILE A 62 0.24 3.32 30.41
C ILE A 62 -0.06 4.80 30.53
#